data_AF-A0A847Z6A9-F1
#
_entry.id   AF-A0A847Z6A9-F1
#
_cell.length_a   1.000
_cell.length_b   1.000
_cell.length_c   1.000
_cell.angle_alpha   90.00
_cell.angle_beta   90.00
_cell.angle_gamma   90.00
#
_symmetry.space_group_name_H-M   'P 1'
#
loop_
_entity.id
_entity.type
_entity.pdbx_description
1 polymer ?
#
loop_
_entity_poly.entity_id
_entity_poly.type
_entity_poly.pdbx_seq_one_letter_code
_entity_poly.pdbx_strand_id
1 'polypeptide(L)'
;MKTKKLLYVSLLIAFSLILSYIETFIPAIPIPGAKLGLASIATLLSLYLFDLKTSFTVVSLRIILSAFIFTNFTALIYSLSGGLVSLIAMYLAIKLAKDKLSIIGVSIIGAIFHNMAQL
;
A
#
# COMPACT_ATOMS: atom_id res chain seq x y z
N MET A 1 -2.01 3.67 22.58
CA MET A 1 -0.78 3.80 21.76
C MET A 1 0.13 4.83 22.41
N LYS A 2 1.45 4.60 22.51
CA LYS A 2 2.40 5.64 22.95
C LYS A 2 2.44 6.75 21.88
N THR A 3 2.48 8.02 22.28
CA THR A 3 2.40 9.22 21.41
C THR A 3 3.38 9.17 20.24
N LYS A 4 4.60 8.65 20.44
CA LYS A 4 5.59 8.44 19.38
C LYS A 4 5.09 7.51 18.25
N LYS A 5 4.42 6.40 18.57
CA LYS A 5 3.90 5.45 17.57
C LYS A 5 2.81 6.10 16.71
N LEU A 6 1.96 6.93 17.31
CA LEU A 6 0.93 7.69 16.59
C LEU A 6 1.56 8.67 15.59
N LEU A 7 2.61 9.37 16.00
CA LEU A 7 3.35 10.32 15.15
C LEU A 7 3.92 9.64 13.91
N TYR A 8 4.62 8.51 14.07
CA TYR A 8 5.18 7.79 12.93
C TYR A 8 4.11 7.22 12.00
N VAL A 9 3.02 6.67 12.55
CA VAL A 9 1.89 6.18 11.74
C VAL A 9 1.29 7.31 10.92
N SER A 10 1.08 8.48 11.52
CA SER A 10 0.54 9.67 10.83
C SER A 10 1.48 10.14 9.73
N LEU A 11 2.79 10.17 10.00
CA LEU A 11 3.81 10.53 9.02
C LEU A 11 3.82 9.56 7.83
N LEU A 12 3.69 8.26 8.10
CA LEU A 12 3.66 7.23 7.07
C LEU A 12 2.41 7.34 6.19
N ILE A 13 1.26 7.64 6.79
CA ILE A 13 0.01 7.88 6.06
C ILE A 13 0.16 9.12 5.16
N ALA A 14 0.68 10.23 5.70
CA ALA A 14 0.93 11.44 4.91
C ALA A 14 1.89 11.17 3.74
N PHE A 15 2.99 10.47 4.00
CA PHE A 15 3.93 10.04 2.96
C PHE A 15 3.26 9.18 1.88
N SER A 16 2.41 8.23 2.30
CA SER A 16 1.66 7.39 1.37
C SER A 16 0.73 8.20 0.47
N LEU A 17 0.04 9.20 1.03
CA LEU A 17 -0.87 10.07 0.28
C LEU A 17 -0.12 10.92 -0.74
N ILE A 18 1.05 11.45 -0.37
CA ILE A 18 1.91 12.21 -1.29
C ILE A 18 2.36 11.30 -2.45
N LEU A 19 2.77 10.06 -2.17
CA LEU A 19 3.15 9.10 -3.22
C LEU A 19 1.97 8.77 -4.15
N SER A 20 0.78 8.50 -3.59
CA SER A 20 -0.44 8.27 -4.36
C SER A 20 -0.83 9.47 -5.22
N TYR A 21 -0.60 10.68 -4.73
CA TYR A 21 -0.87 11.91 -5.48
C TYR A 21 0.12 12.07 -6.63
N ILE A 22 1.42 11.92 -6.38
CA ILE A 22 2.48 11.98 -7.41
C ILE A 22 2.22 10.93 -8.51
N GLU A 23 1.81 9.73 -8.12
CA GLU A 23 1.46 8.65 -9.06
C GLU A 23 0.36 9.04 -10.05
N THR A 24 -0.54 9.97 -9.68
CA THR A 24 -1.60 10.46 -10.57
C THR A 24 -1.08 11.35 -11.70
N PHE A 25 0.10 11.97 -11.53
CA PHE A 25 0.75 12.76 -12.58
C PHE A 25 1.59 11.91 -13.54
N ILE A 26 1.89 10.67 -13.17
CA ILE A 26 2.64 9.78 -14.04
C ILE A 26 1.63 9.19 -15.03
N PRO A 27 1.84 9.35 -16.34
CA PRO A 27 0.90 8.86 -17.34
C PRO A 27 0.64 7.37 -17.11
N ALA A 28 -0.63 7.01 -17.02
CA ALA A 28 -1.04 5.63 -16.83
C ALA A 28 -0.46 4.76 -17.96
N ILE A 29 0.06 3.59 -17.60
CA ILE A 29 0.37 2.55 -18.57
C ILE A 29 -0.91 2.30 -19.37
N PRO A 30 -0.85 2.06 -20.69
CA PRO A 30 -2.03 1.90 -21.56
C PRO A 30 -2.83 0.59 -21.30
N ILE A 31 -2.94 0.19 -20.04
CA ILE A 31 -3.69 -0.94 -19.52
C ILE A 31 -4.70 -0.38 -18.53
N PRO A 32 -6.02 -0.46 -18.81
CA PRO A 32 -7.06 -0.05 -17.87
C PRO A 32 -6.85 -0.71 -16.50
N GLY A 33 -6.75 0.08 -15.44
CA GLY A 33 -6.56 -0.42 -14.07
C GLY A 33 -5.11 -0.61 -13.61
N ALA A 34 -4.11 -0.55 -14.51
CA ALA A 34 -2.71 -0.68 -14.12
C ALA A 34 -2.18 0.63 -13.52
N LYS A 35 -1.75 0.57 -12.24
CA LYS A 35 -1.04 1.65 -11.56
C LYS A 35 0.39 1.20 -11.25
N LEU A 36 1.32 2.15 -11.11
CA LEU A 36 2.71 1.87 -10.75
C LEU A 36 2.85 1.17 -9.40
N GLY A 37 1.84 1.29 -8.53
CA GLY A 37 1.86 0.74 -7.19
C GLY A 37 2.83 1.49 -6.28
N LEU A 38 3.11 2.77 -6.55
CA LEU A 38 3.99 3.59 -5.69
C LEU A 38 3.45 3.62 -4.25
N ALA A 39 2.14 3.73 -4.09
CA ALA A 39 1.48 3.63 -2.80
C ALA A 39 1.83 2.35 -2.01
N SER A 40 2.11 1.24 -2.69
CA SER A 40 2.45 -0.06 -2.09
C SER A 40 3.81 -0.04 -1.38
N ILE A 41 4.72 0.88 -1.75
CA ILE A 41 5.99 1.09 -1.05
C ILE A 41 5.73 1.48 0.41
N ALA A 42 4.73 2.32 0.66
CA ALA A 42 4.41 2.72 2.01
C ALA A 42 3.77 1.57 2.82
N THR A 43 3.02 0.68 2.16
CA THR A 43 2.53 -0.57 2.77
C THR A 43 3.68 -1.51 3.14
N LEU A 44 4.69 -1.63 2.28
CA LEU A 44 5.91 -2.39 2.56
C LEU A 44 6.66 -1.78 3.76
N LEU A 45 6.90 -0.48 3.75
CA LEU A 45 7.53 0.24 4.85
C LEU A 45 6.77 0.08 6.16
N SER A 46 5.43 0.13 6.15
CA SER A 46 4.64 -0.07 7.36
C SER A 46 4.83 -1.48 7.91
N LEU A 47 4.89 -2.49 7.05
CA LEU A 47 5.12 -3.90 7.41
C LEU A 47 6.50 -4.17 8.01
N TYR A 48 7.53 -3.47 7.55
CA TYR A 48 8.88 -3.59 8.09
C TYR A 48 9.12 -2.74 9.36
N LEU A 49 8.43 -1.60 9.49
CA LEU A 49 8.57 -0.71 10.66
C LEU A 49 7.62 -1.05 11.82
N PHE A 50 6.49 -1.71 11.53
CA PHE A 50 5.43 -1.96 12.51
C PHE A 50 4.79 -3.35 12.36
N ASP A 51 4.00 -3.71 13.35
CA ASP A 51 3.20 -4.95 13.33
C ASP A 51 2.09 -4.92 12.27
N LEU A 52 1.65 -6.10 11.81
CA LEU A 52 0.57 -6.26 10.83
C LEU A 52 -0.69 -5.47 11.18
N LYS A 53 -1.09 -5.43 12.46
CA LYS A 53 -2.26 -4.64 12.90
C LYS A 53 -2.09 -3.15 12.58
N THR A 54 -0.89 -2.60 12.79
CA THR A 54 -0.59 -1.19 12.52
C THR A 54 -0.57 -0.92 11.02
N SER A 55 0.06 -1.81 10.25
CA SER A 55 0.09 -1.74 8.78
C SER A 55 -1.30 -1.79 8.16
N PHE A 56 -2.17 -2.65 8.67
CA PHE A 56 -3.56 -2.72 8.24
C PHE A 56 -4.29 -1.39 8.46
N THR A 57 -4.09 -0.76 9.62
CA THR A 57 -4.64 0.57 9.92
C THR A 57 -4.10 1.64 8.97
N VAL A 58 -2.79 1.65 8.70
CA VAL A 58 -2.16 2.60 7.77
C VAL A 58 -2.75 2.48 6.37
N VAL A 59 -2.82 1.25 5.83
CA VAL A 59 -3.35 1.00 4.48
C VAL A 59 -4.82 1.37 4.39
N SER A 60 -5.62 0.97 5.38
CA SER A 60 -7.07 1.28 5.40
C SER A 60 -7.31 2.79 5.46
N LEU A 61 -6.65 3.51 6.38
CA LEU A 61 -6.79 4.97 6.47
C LEU A 61 -6.31 5.66 5.20
N ARG A 62 -5.16 5.25 4.64
CA ARG A 62 -4.64 5.81 3.40
C ARG A 62 -5.66 5.68 2.27
N ILE A 63 -6.24 4.49 2.08
CA ILE A 63 -7.18 4.26 0.98
C ILE A 63 -8.44 5.08 1.15
N ILE A 64 -8.99 5.13 2.37
CA ILE A 64 -10.15 5.97 2.68
C ILE A 64 -9.83 7.45 2.39
N LEU A 65 -8.75 7.97 2.96
CA LEU A 65 -8.34 9.38 2.77
C LEU A 65 -8.05 9.70 1.30
N SER A 66 -7.34 8.82 0.60
CA SER A 66 -7.03 9.00 -0.82
C SER A 66 -8.28 8.99 -1.69
N ALA A 67 -9.27 8.15 -1.35
CA ALA A 67 -10.55 8.16 -2.04
C ALA A 67 -11.29 9.48 -1.83
N PHE A 68 -11.38 9.97 -0.60
CA PHE A 68 -12.04 11.24 -0.31
C PHE A 68 -11.37 12.45 -0.97
N ILE A 69 -10.04 12.46 -1.09
CA ILE A 69 -9.30 13.63 -1.60
C ILE A 69 -9.12 13.59 -3.13
N PHE A 70 -8.82 12.42 -3.69
CA PHE A 70 -8.28 12.32 -5.06
C PHE A 70 -9.11 11.47 -6.02
N THR A 71 -10.10 10.68 -5.55
CA THR A 71 -10.72 9.63 -6.37
C THR A 71 -12.24 9.49 -6.18
N ASN A 72 -12.87 8.67 -7.04
CA ASN A 72 -14.30 8.38 -6.98
C ASN A 72 -14.58 7.08 -6.21
N PHE A 73 -15.84 6.86 -5.81
CA PHE A 73 -16.27 5.70 -5.03
C PHE A 73 -15.90 4.34 -5.67
N THR A 74 -15.93 4.25 -7.01
CA THR A 74 -15.51 3.06 -7.74
C THR A 74 -14.02 2.78 -7.56
N ALA A 75 -13.18 3.81 -7.61
CA ALA A 75 -11.74 3.69 -7.43
C ALA A 75 -11.35 3.36 -5.97
N LEU A 76 -12.21 3.69 -5.00
CA LEU A 76 -12.07 3.25 -3.61
C LEU A 76 -12.19 1.73 -3.49
N ILE A 77 -13.18 1.12 -4.14
CA ILE A 77 -13.40 -0.34 -4.08
C ILE A 77 -12.20 -1.08 -4.68
N TYR A 78 -11.74 -0.66 -5.85
CA TYR A 78 -10.55 -1.23 -6.49
C TYR A 78 -9.29 -1.05 -5.63
N SER A 79 -9.10 0.14 -5.04
CA SER A 79 -7.93 0.41 -4.18
C SER A 79 -7.97 -0.35 -2.85
N LEU A 80 -9.16 -0.61 -2.30
CA LEU A 80 -9.36 -1.44 -1.11
C LEU A 80 -9.00 -2.90 -1.39
N SER A 81 -9.54 -3.45 -2.49
CA SER A 81 -9.22 -4.81 -2.94
C SER A 81 -7.72 -4.97 -3.16
N GLY A 82 -7.11 -4.10 -3.98
CA GLY A 82 -5.68 -4.07 -4.23
C GLY A 82 -4.84 -3.97 -2.96
N GLY A 83 -5.13 -2.97 -2.11
CA GLY A 83 -4.34 -2.65 -0.93
C GLY A 83 -4.36 -3.75 0.13
N LEU A 84 -5.52 -4.37 0.36
CA LEU A 84 -5.67 -5.44 1.35
C LEU A 84 -5.03 -6.74 0.87
N VAL A 85 -5.27 -7.13 -0.39
CA VAL A 85 -4.67 -8.34 -0.97
C VAL A 85 -3.14 -8.22 -1.01
N SER A 86 -2.63 -7.05 -1.41
CA SER A 86 -1.21 -6.73 -1.40
C SER A 86 -0.57 -6.83 -0.01
N LEU A 87 -1.24 -6.29 1.03
CA LEU A 87 -0.78 -6.37 2.41
C LEU A 87 -0.70 -7.82 2.91
N ILE A 88 -1.72 -8.63 2.60
CA ILE A 88 -1.73 -10.06 2.97
C ILE A 88 -0.63 -10.82 2.24
N ALA A 89 -0.47 -10.58 0.93
CA ALA A 89 0.57 -11.23 0.12
C ALA A 89 1.97 -10.89 0.63
N MET A 90 2.26 -9.61 0.91
CA MET A 90 3.55 -9.19 1.48
C MET A 90 3.79 -9.80 2.87
N TYR A 91 2.78 -9.81 3.74
CA TYR A 91 2.91 -10.41 5.07
C TYR A 91 3.20 -11.91 4.99
N LEU A 92 2.49 -12.63 4.13
CA LEU A 92 2.74 -14.06 3.90
C LEU A 92 4.13 -14.28 3.33
N ALA A 93 4.57 -13.49 2.35
CA ALA A 93 5.91 -13.57 1.77
C ALA A 93 7.00 -13.39 2.84
N ILE A 94 6.89 -12.37 3.69
CA ILE A 94 7.83 -12.14 4.80
C ILE A 94 7.83 -13.33 5.77
N LYS A 95 6.65 -13.85 6.14
CA LYS A 95 6.53 -14.93 7.12
C LYS A 95 7.02 -16.29 6.60
N LEU A 96 6.74 -16.61 5.35
CA LEU A 96 7.11 -17.88 4.71
C LEU A 96 8.57 -17.90 4.29
N ALA A 97 9.07 -16.78 3.77
CA ALA A 97 10.41 -16.74 3.21
C ALA A 97 11.48 -16.25 4.20
N LYS A 98 11.09 -15.65 5.34
CA LYS A 98 12.00 -15.15 6.40
C LYS A 98 13.20 -14.38 5.82
N ASP A 99 14.38 -14.99 5.80
CA ASP A 99 15.64 -14.37 5.36
C ASP A 99 16.01 -14.68 3.90
N LYS A 100 15.23 -15.53 3.22
CA LYS A 100 15.50 -15.93 1.83
C LYS A 100 15.00 -14.91 0.80
N LEU A 101 14.17 -13.96 1.22
CA LEU A 101 13.55 -12.97 0.33
C LEU A 101 14.05 -11.57 0.66
N SER A 102 14.59 -10.90 -0.34
CA SER A 102 14.99 -9.50 -0.21
C SER A 102 13.77 -8.60 -0.12
N ILE A 103 13.97 -7.40 0.45
CA ILE A 103 12.98 -6.31 0.45
C ILE A 103 12.41 -6.05 -0.96
N ILE A 104 13.27 -6.15 -1.97
CA ILE A 104 12.88 -5.97 -3.38
C ILE A 104 11.91 -7.07 -3.83
N GLY A 105 12.18 -8.33 -3.48
CA GLY A 105 11.29 -9.45 -3.80
C GLY A 105 9.91 -9.31 -3.15
N VAL A 106 9.86 -8.88 -1.88
CA VAL A 106 8.57 -8.64 -1.18
C VAL A 106 7.81 -7.50 -1.85
N SER A 107 8.51 -6.44 -2.28
CA SER A 107 7.92 -5.33 -3.03
C SER A 107 7.35 -5.77 -4.39
N ILE A 108 8.05 -6.64 -5.12
CA ILE A 108 7.57 -7.18 -6.41
C ILE A 108 6.31 -8.01 -6.20
N ILE A 109 6.29 -8.91 -5.20
CA ILE A 109 5.10 -9.68 -4.84
C ILE A 109 3.95 -8.74 -4.48
N GLY A 110 4.21 -7.75 -3.65
CA GLY A 110 3.23 -6.73 -3.27
C GLY A 110 2.63 -6.00 -4.48
N ALA A 111 3.47 -5.61 -5.45
CA ALA A 111 3.04 -4.91 -6.66
C ALA A 111 2.21 -5.80 -7.60
N ILE A 112 2.59 -7.08 -7.77
CA ILE A 112 1.85 -8.04 -8.61
C ILE A 112 0.45 -8.26 -8.03
N PHE A 113 0.37 -8.62 -6.75
CA PHE A 113 -0.92 -8.88 -6.09
C PHE A 113 -1.80 -7.64 -5.98
N HIS A 114 -1.20 -6.45 -5.82
CA HIS A 114 -1.95 -5.19 -5.83
C HIS A 114 -2.62 -4.94 -7.17
N ASN A 115 -1.88 -5.08 -8.28
CA ASN A 115 -2.41 -4.88 -9.62
C ASN A 115 -3.41 -5.98 -10.01
N MET A 116 -3.12 -7.24 -9.70
CA MET A 116 -4.05 -8.35 -9.95
C MET A 116 -5.40 -8.19 -9.24
N ALA A 117 -5.41 -7.60 -8.05
CA ALA A 117 -6.65 -7.35 -7.30
C ALA A 117 -7.34 -6.02 -7.65
N GLN A 118 -6.68 -5.15 -8.43
CA GLN A 118 -7.24 -3.92 -8.99
C GLN A 118 -7.83 -4.09 -10.39
N LEU A 119 -7.35 -5.06 -11.16
CA LEU A 119 -7.93 -5.49 -12.45
C LEU A 119 -9.25 -6.24 -12.23
#